data_AF-A0A8B7UAI9-F1
#
_entry.id   AF-A0A8B7UAI9-F1
#
_cell.length_a   1.000
_cell.length_b   1.000
_cell.length_c   1.000
_cell.angle_alpha   90.00
_cell.angle_beta   90.00
_cell.angle_gamma   90.00
#
_symmetry.space_group_name_H-M   'P 1'
#
loop_
_entity.id
_entity.type
_entity.pdbx_description
1 polymer ?
#
loop_
_entity_poly.entity_id
_entity_poly.type
_entity_poly.pdbx_seq_one_letter_code
_entity_poly.pdbx_strand_id
1 'polypeptide(L)'
;MDQPAGLQVDYIFRGVEHAVRVVVSGQVLELEVEDRMTADQWRGEFDATFIEDLTHKTGNFKQFNIFCNMLESALTQSSESVTLDLLTYTDLESLRNRKLGGRPGTVAPRSSQLNSKRYLILIYSVEFDRIHYPLPLPYQGKPDPVVLQGIIRSLKEELGRLRGLSGGQDARDARNTRETEIWHLREHAWSGADGWSSHSWLSMSLEQVEKGVAGTDRSPGGSGEGVGQRNSMCKIHVLGGMQ
;
A
#
# COMPACT_ATOMS: atom_id res chain seq x y z
N MET A 1 -24.70 6.43 -1.19
CA MET A 1 -23.60 7.41 -1.11
C MET A 1 -22.54 6.91 -2.08
N ASP A 2 -22.50 7.47 -3.28
CA ASP A 2 -21.48 7.16 -4.28
C ASP A 2 -20.15 7.73 -3.75
N GLN A 3 -19.23 6.85 -3.37
CA GLN A 3 -17.87 7.25 -3.06
C GLN A 3 -17.26 7.72 -4.39
N PRO A 4 -16.78 8.97 -4.51
CA PRO A 4 -16.22 9.44 -5.77
C PRO A 4 -15.07 8.50 -6.14
N ALA A 5 -15.10 7.97 -7.36
CA ALA A 5 -14.11 7.03 -7.87
C ALA A 5 -12.74 7.75 -7.96
N GLY A 6 -12.01 7.76 -6.84
CA GLY A 6 -10.68 8.31 -6.75
C GLY A 6 -9.66 7.24 -7.12
N LEU A 7 -8.86 7.50 -8.16
CA LEU A 7 -7.70 6.69 -8.52
C LEU A 7 -6.50 7.17 -7.72
N GLN A 8 -5.80 6.27 -7.02
CA GLN A 8 -4.51 6.56 -6.40
C GLN A 8 -3.48 5.54 -6.89
N VAL A 9 -2.37 6.03 -7.42
CA VAL A 9 -1.28 5.21 -7.97
C VAL A 9 0.06 5.78 -7.54
N ASP A 10 1.01 4.91 -7.22
CA ASP A 10 2.41 5.30 -7.02
C ASP A 10 3.09 5.43 -8.39
N TYR A 11 3.64 6.60 -8.67
CA TYR A 11 4.26 6.95 -9.95
C TYR A 11 5.67 7.52 -9.73
N ILE A 12 6.62 7.10 -10.56
CA ILE A 12 8.02 7.52 -10.44
C ILE A 12 8.31 8.67 -11.40
N PHE A 13 8.53 9.85 -10.86
CA PHE A 13 8.99 11.01 -11.61
C PHE A 13 10.50 11.18 -11.44
N ARG A 14 11.26 11.05 -12.53
CA ARG A 14 12.73 11.28 -12.55
C ARG A 14 13.51 10.49 -11.48
N GLY A 15 13.05 9.29 -11.16
CA GLY A 15 13.67 8.40 -10.15
C GLY A 15 13.18 8.61 -8.72
N VAL A 16 12.22 9.51 -8.50
CA VAL A 16 11.59 9.74 -7.19
C VAL A 16 10.15 9.24 -7.21
N GLU A 17 9.80 8.40 -6.25
CA GLU A 17 8.46 7.84 -6.08
C GLU A 17 7.50 8.86 -5.46
N HIS A 18 6.36 9.07 -6.12
CA HIS A 18 5.30 9.95 -5.68
C HIS A 18 3.97 9.20 -5.67
N ALA A 19 3.14 9.45 -4.67
CA ALA A 19 1.74 9.03 -4.71
C ALA A 19 0.93 10.08 -5.49
N VAL A 20 0.32 9.68 -6.60
CA VAL A 20 -0.58 10.54 -7.36
C VAL A 20 -2.01 10.10 -7.13
N ARG A 21 -2.86 11.03 -6.71
CA ARG A 21 -4.29 10.84 -6.52
C ARG A 21 -5.06 11.72 -7.49
N VAL A 22 -6.00 11.11 -8.19
CA VAL A 22 -6.94 11.76 -9.10
C VAL A 22 -8.35 11.46 -8.63
N VAL A 23 -9.17 12.49 -8.48
CA VAL A 23 -10.59 12.35 -8.16
C VAL A 23 -11.38 13.20 -9.14
N VAL A 24 -12.32 12.59 -9.84
CA VAL A 24 -13.22 13.29 -10.77
C VAL A 24 -14.60 13.38 -10.13
N SER A 25 -15.02 14.59 -9.81
CA SER A 25 -16.30 14.91 -9.18
C SER A 25 -17.17 15.71 -10.14
N GLY A 26 -17.91 15.02 -11.01
CA GLY A 26 -18.80 15.65 -11.99
C GLY A 26 -18.04 16.36 -13.10
N GLN A 27 -17.82 17.67 -12.97
CA GLN A 27 -17.09 18.52 -13.93
C GLN A 27 -15.86 19.19 -13.30
N VAL A 28 -15.38 18.62 -12.20
CA VAL A 28 -14.20 19.08 -11.47
C VAL A 28 -13.22 17.92 -11.34
N LEU A 29 -11.98 18.17 -11.74
CA LEU A 29 -10.83 17.29 -11.61
C LEU A 29 -9.98 17.76 -10.43
N GLU A 30 -9.90 16.94 -9.40
CA GLU A 30 -8.97 17.14 -8.30
C GLU A 30 -7.75 16.26 -8.49
N LEU A 31 -6.57 16.88 -8.44
CA LEU A 31 -5.29 16.22 -8.63
C LEU A 31 -4.37 16.54 -7.46
N GLU A 32 -3.84 15.50 -6.83
CA GLU A 32 -2.93 15.58 -5.72
C GLU A 32 -1.69 14.73 -6.01
N VAL A 33 -0.52 15.29 -5.73
CA VAL A 33 0.77 14.62 -5.84
C VAL A 33 1.47 14.75 -4.50
N GLU A 34 1.86 13.62 -3.92
CA GLU A 34 2.59 13.54 -2.66
C GLU A 34 3.94 12.88 -2.90
N ASP A 35 5.02 13.50 -2.42
CA ASP A 35 6.34 12.88 -2.38
C ASP A 35 6.41 11.92 -1.17
N ARG A 36 6.65 10.63 -1.45
CA ARG A 36 6.71 9.57 -0.42
C ARG A 36 7.86 9.74 0.57
N MET A 37 8.95 10.39 0.16
CA MET A 37 10.15 10.55 0.98
C MET A 37 10.06 11.78 1.88
N THR A 38 9.54 12.89 1.35
CA THR A 38 9.52 14.17 2.07
C THR A 38 8.17 14.49 2.72
N ALA A 39 7.11 13.75 2.35
CA ALA A 39 5.71 14.02 2.66
C ALA A 39 5.22 15.39 2.15
N ASP A 40 5.89 15.95 1.14
CA ASP A 40 5.48 17.19 0.49
C ASP A 40 4.28 16.94 -0.41
N GLN A 41 3.22 17.76 -0.26
CA GLN A 41 1.99 17.63 -1.05
C GLN A 41 1.78 18.82 -1.98
N TRP A 42 1.33 18.53 -3.19
CA TRP A 42 0.90 19.50 -4.19
C TRP A 42 -0.50 19.13 -4.67
N ARG A 43 -1.44 20.08 -4.60
CA ARG A 43 -2.83 19.84 -4.97
C ARG A 43 -3.36 20.95 -5.86
N GLY A 44 -4.03 20.56 -6.95
CA GLY A 44 -4.74 21.45 -7.86
C GLY A 44 -6.16 20.96 -8.08
N GLU A 45 -7.07 21.91 -8.25
CA GLU A 45 -8.46 21.67 -8.62
C GLU A 45 -8.71 22.38 -9.95
N PHE A 46 -9.30 21.67 -10.91
CA PHE A 46 -9.50 22.14 -12.27
C PHE A 46 -10.92 21.85 -12.71
N ASP A 47 -11.66 22.91 -13.06
CA ASP A 47 -12.98 22.75 -13.67
C ASP A 47 -12.88 22.36 -15.16
N ALA A 48 -13.99 21.86 -15.70
CA ALA A 48 -14.07 21.45 -17.10
C ALA A 48 -13.70 22.60 -18.07
N THR A 49 -14.15 23.81 -17.79
CA THR A 49 -13.87 25.00 -18.58
C THR A 49 -12.37 25.30 -18.65
N PHE A 50 -11.66 25.18 -17.53
CA PHE A 50 -10.23 25.42 -17.46
C PHE A 50 -9.45 24.38 -18.27
N ILE A 51 -9.81 23.10 -18.17
CA ILE A 51 -9.16 22.02 -18.92
C ILE A 51 -9.38 22.18 -20.42
N GLU A 52 -10.60 22.50 -20.83
CA GLU A 52 -10.95 22.73 -22.23
C GLU A 52 -10.19 23.94 -22.79
N ASP A 53 -10.15 25.06 -22.07
CA ASP A 53 -9.37 26.23 -22.44
C ASP A 53 -7.87 25.94 -22.50
N LEU A 54 -7.35 25.14 -21.56
CA LEU A 54 -5.95 24.74 -21.51
C LEU A 54 -5.58 23.92 -22.74
N THR A 55 -6.40 22.93 -23.11
CA THR A 55 -6.14 22.08 -24.27
C THR A 55 -6.29 22.87 -25.57
N HIS A 56 -7.27 23.77 -25.65
CA HIS A 56 -7.44 24.68 -26.79
C HIS A 56 -6.22 25.60 -26.99
N LYS A 57 -5.66 26.16 -25.91
CA LYS A 57 -4.44 27.01 -25.95
C LYS A 57 -3.21 26.29 -26.47
N THR A 58 -3.14 24.96 -26.29
CA THR A 58 -2.02 24.15 -26.83
C THR A 58 -2.17 23.80 -28.31
N GLY A 59 -3.31 24.13 -28.94
CA GLY A 59 -3.61 23.82 -30.33
C GLY A 59 -4.17 22.41 -30.57
N ASN A 60 -4.36 21.62 -29.50
CA ASN A 60 -4.92 20.28 -29.57
C ASN A 60 -6.05 20.14 -28.54
N PHE A 61 -7.26 20.50 -28.96
CA PHE A 61 -8.42 20.50 -28.07
C PHE A 61 -8.77 19.07 -27.60
N LYS A 62 -9.11 18.96 -26.32
CA LYS A 62 -9.65 17.76 -25.69
C LYS A 62 -10.80 18.16 -24.76
N GLN A 63 -11.92 17.45 -24.89
CA GLN A 63 -13.03 17.57 -23.93
C GLN A 63 -12.58 17.13 -22.54
N PHE A 64 -13.20 17.69 -21.50
CA PHE A 64 -12.85 17.40 -20.11
C PHE A 64 -12.81 15.90 -19.78
N ASN A 65 -13.85 15.14 -20.16
CA ASN A 65 -13.93 13.70 -19.89
C ASN A 65 -12.80 12.92 -20.59
N ILE A 66 -12.45 13.31 -21.82
CA ILE A 66 -11.37 12.67 -22.58
C ILE A 66 -10.03 12.96 -21.90
N PHE A 67 -9.83 14.19 -21.44
CA PHE A 67 -8.63 14.56 -20.70
C PHE A 67 -8.48 13.76 -19.40
N CYS A 68 -9.57 13.57 -18.64
CA CYS A 68 -9.57 12.74 -17.44
C CYS A 68 -9.19 11.29 -17.76
N ASN A 69 -9.80 10.69 -18.79
CA ASN A 69 -9.46 9.33 -19.22
C ASN A 69 -7.99 9.22 -19.67
N MET A 70 -7.46 10.22 -20.37
CA MET A 70 -6.04 10.27 -20.76
C MET A 70 -5.13 10.31 -19.53
N LEU A 71 -5.49 11.11 -18.52
CA LEU A 71 -4.73 11.21 -17.27
C LEU A 71 -4.74 9.89 -16.49
N GLU A 72 -5.90 9.26 -16.36
CA GLU A 72 -6.04 7.94 -15.72
C GLU A 72 -5.26 6.85 -16.47
N SER A 73 -5.31 6.88 -17.80
CA SER A 73 -4.56 5.94 -18.65
C SER A 73 -3.05 6.13 -18.50
N ALA A 74 -2.59 7.38 -18.38
CA ALA A 74 -1.19 7.69 -18.17
C ALA A 74 -0.69 7.28 -16.78
N LEU A 75 -1.53 7.38 -15.75
CA LEU A 75 -1.23 6.90 -14.40
C LEU A 75 -1.17 5.37 -14.32
N THR A 76 -2.11 4.69 -14.97
CA THR A 76 -2.15 3.23 -15.06
C THR A 76 -1.17 2.64 -16.08
N GLN A 77 -0.47 3.50 -16.83
CA GLN A 77 0.42 3.12 -17.94
C GLN A 77 -0.25 2.17 -18.95
N SER A 78 -1.56 2.33 -19.14
CA SER A 78 -2.37 1.48 -20.04
C SER A 78 -2.33 1.93 -21.50
N SER A 79 -1.71 3.08 -21.78
CA SER A 79 -1.58 3.63 -23.13
C SER A 79 -0.19 4.21 -23.34
N GLU A 80 0.45 3.85 -24.47
CA GLU A 80 1.77 4.33 -24.86
C GLU A 80 1.75 5.77 -25.41
N SER A 81 0.58 6.26 -25.83
CA SER A 81 0.43 7.59 -26.41
C SER A 81 0.39 8.71 -25.36
N VAL A 82 0.26 8.37 -24.07
CA VAL A 82 0.18 9.33 -22.97
C VAL A 82 1.21 9.01 -21.90
N THR A 83 1.93 10.04 -21.45
CA THR A 83 2.91 9.93 -20.36
C THR A 83 2.81 11.12 -19.42
N LEU A 84 3.30 10.98 -18.20
CA LEU A 84 3.31 12.05 -17.20
C LEU A 84 4.73 12.42 -16.82
N ASP A 85 4.97 13.72 -16.64
CA ASP A 85 6.21 14.25 -16.06
C ASP A 85 5.86 15.29 -15.00
N LEU A 86 6.71 15.46 -14.00
CA LEU A 86 6.54 16.42 -12.92
C LEU A 86 7.71 17.39 -12.93
N LEU A 87 7.42 18.65 -13.23
CA LEU A 87 8.43 19.70 -13.41
C LEU A 87 8.38 20.75 -12.31
N THR A 88 9.55 21.26 -11.95
CA THR A 88 9.68 22.47 -11.14
C THR A 88 9.64 23.72 -12.02
N TYR A 89 9.45 24.89 -11.41
CA TYR A 89 9.55 26.15 -12.13
C TYR A 89 10.92 26.35 -12.81
N THR A 90 12.00 25.93 -12.14
CA THR A 90 13.37 25.98 -12.68
C THR A 90 13.57 25.06 -13.90
N ASP A 91 12.92 23.89 -13.91
CA ASP A 91 12.96 22.98 -15.06
C ASP A 91 12.27 23.59 -16.28
N LEU A 92 11.12 24.23 -16.07
CA LEU A 92 10.37 24.91 -17.14
C LEU A 92 11.17 26.07 -17.75
N GLU A 93 11.82 26.88 -16.92
CA GLU A 93 12.67 27.99 -17.38
C GLU A 93 13.89 27.47 -18.16
N SER A 94 14.49 26.37 -17.70
CA SER A 94 15.58 25.69 -18.40
C SER A 94 15.15 25.13 -19.75
N LEU A 95 13.96 24.53 -19.84
CA LEU A 95 13.39 24.04 -21.11
C LEU A 95 13.11 25.19 -22.09
N ARG A 96 12.57 26.32 -21.61
CA ARG A 96 12.35 27.51 -22.43
C ARG A 96 13.66 28.07 -22.97
N ASN A 97 14.68 28.20 -22.12
CA ASN A 97 15.97 28.75 -22.52
C ASN A 97 16.72 27.86 -23.53
N ARG A 98 16.55 26.54 -23.45
CA ARG A 98 17.04 25.61 -24.47
C ARG A 98 16.28 25.73 -25.80
N LYS A 99 14.94 25.86 -25.75
CA LYS A 99 14.10 25.95 -26.96
C LYS A 99 14.24 27.28 -27.72
N LEU A 100 14.68 28.35 -27.05
CA LEU A 100 14.81 29.69 -27.63
C LEU A 100 16.26 30.16 -27.89
N GLY A 101 17.28 29.29 -27.77
CA GLY A 101 18.66 29.67 -28.12
C GLY A 101 19.25 30.74 -27.18
N GLY A 102 19.29 30.45 -25.88
CA GLY A 102 20.20 31.00 -24.88
C GLY A 102 20.75 32.42 -25.03
N ARG A 103 20.01 33.42 -24.51
CA ARG A 103 20.64 34.53 -23.77
C ARG A 103 20.45 34.25 -22.28
N PRO A 104 21.50 34.33 -21.44
CA PRO A 104 21.35 34.19 -20.00
C PRO A 104 20.66 35.45 -19.46
N GLY A 105 19.33 35.43 -19.44
CA GLY A 105 18.53 36.42 -18.73
C GLY A 105 18.75 36.24 -17.24
N THR A 106 19.15 37.32 -16.59
CA THR A 106 19.29 37.48 -15.14
C THR A 106 18.16 36.78 -14.38
N VAL A 107 18.54 35.81 -13.56
CA VAL A 107 17.65 35.13 -12.61
C VAL A 107 17.22 36.17 -11.57
N ALA A 108 16.05 36.78 -11.78
CA ALA A 108 15.44 37.61 -10.76
C ALA A 108 15.15 36.74 -9.52
N PRO A 109 15.41 37.22 -8.30
CA PRO A 109 15.08 36.48 -7.08
C PRO A 109 13.55 36.45 -6.98
N ARG A 110 12.95 35.35 -7.45
CA ARG A 110 11.51 35.13 -7.36
C ARG A 110 11.17 34.54 -5.99
N SER A 111 9.96 34.83 -5.51
CA SER A 111 9.48 34.41 -4.20
C SER A 111 9.58 32.89 -4.03
N SER A 112 9.94 32.45 -2.81
CA SER A 112 9.99 31.04 -2.41
C SER A 112 8.72 30.26 -2.77
N GLN A 113 7.58 30.96 -2.78
CA GLN A 113 6.26 30.44 -3.11
C GLN A 113 6.06 30.06 -4.59
N LEU A 114 6.85 30.62 -5.51
CA LEU A 114 6.84 30.19 -6.93
C LEU A 114 7.75 28.98 -7.16
N ASN A 115 8.80 28.84 -6.36
CA ASN A 115 9.73 27.71 -6.47
C ASN A 115 9.16 26.42 -5.85
N SER A 116 8.23 26.55 -4.91
CA SER A 116 7.56 25.39 -4.32
C SER A 116 6.48 24.79 -5.22
N LYS A 117 5.95 25.53 -6.21
CA LYS A 117 4.95 24.99 -7.15
C LYS A 117 5.53 23.87 -8.01
N ARG A 118 4.67 22.90 -8.36
CA ARG A 118 4.98 21.85 -9.32
C ARG A 118 4.04 21.96 -10.50
N TYR A 119 4.47 21.44 -11.63
CA TYR A 119 3.68 21.37 -12.84
C TYR A 119 3.63 19.91 -13.28
N LEU A 120 2.46 19.28 -13.17
CA LEU A 120 2.25 17.95 -13.75
C LEU A 120 1.98 18.14 -15.25
N ILE A 121 2.79 17.52 -16.09
CA ILE A 121 2.69 17.64 -17.53
C ILE A 121 2.11 16.35 -18.08
N LEU A 122 0.89 16.42 -18.63
CA LEU A 122 0.37 15.35 -19.47
C LEU A 122 0.95 15.51 -20.87
N ILE A 123 1.75 14.53 -21.28
CA ILE A 123 2.42 14.50 -22.57
C ILE A 123 1.64 13.55 -23.46
N TYR A 124 0.99 14.09 -24.48
CA TYR A 124 0.30 13.32 -25.51
C TYR A 124 1.19 13.24 -26.75
N SER A 125 1.68 12.04 -27.05
CA SER A 125 2.56 11.75 -28.18
C SER A 125 1.85 10.83 -29.15
N VAL A 126 1.57 11.33 -30.33
CA VAL A 126 1.07 10.58 -31.49
C VAL A 126 2.06 10.67 -32.64
N GLU A 127 1.79 10.00 -33.77
CA GLU A 127 2.74 9.79 -34.87
C GLU A 127 3.50 11.05 -35.34
N PHE A 128 2.85 12.21 -35.33
CA PHE A 128 3.44 13.46 -35.82
C PHE A 128 3.40 14.62 -34.82
N ASP A 129 2.79 14.43 -33.65
CA ASP A 129 2.59 15.51 -32.68
C ASP A 129 2.97 15.09 -31.26
N ARG A 130 3.61 16.02 -30.54
CA ARG A 130 3.92 15.89 -29.12
C ARG A 130 3.43 17.10 -28.36
N ILE A 131 2.23 17.00 -27.80
CA ILE A 131 1.56 18.06 -27.07
C ILE A 131 1.81 17.91 -25.58
N HIS A 132 2.01 19.03 -24.90
CA HIS A 132 2.26 19.09 -23.47
C HIS A 132 1.17 19.92 -22.82
N TYR A 133 0.41 19.33 -21.90
CA TYR A 133 -0.64 20.00 -21.13
C TYR A 133 -0.15 20.24 -19.70
N PRO A 134 0.30 21.47 -19.35
CA PRO A 134 0.87 21.77 -18.05
C PRO A 134 -0.21 22.07 -17.01
N LEU A 135 -0.39 21.19 -16.03
CA LEU A 135 -1.29 21.38 -14.88
C LEU A 135 -0.52 21.99 -13.70
N PRO A 136 -0.80 23.25 -13.30
CA PRO A 136 -0.13 23.88 -12.19
C PRO A 136 -0.67 23.35 -10.84
N LEU A 137 0.22 22.81 -10.02
CA LEU A 137 -0.09 22.30 -8.68
C LEU A 137 0.54 23.19 -7.60
N PRO A 138 -0.29 24.00 -6.90
CA PRO A 138 0.11 24.70 -5.69
C PRO A 138 0.68 23.76 -4.62
N TYR A 139 1.74 24.19 -3.95
CA TYR A 139 2.28 23.48 -2.79
C TYR A 139 1.38 23.69 -1.57
N GLN A 140 0.92 22.59 -0.98
CA GLN A 140 0.07 22.59 0.22
C GLN A 140 0.89 22.45 1.51
N GLY A 141 2.18 22.14 1.43
CA GLY A 141 3.01 21.87 2.60
C GLY A 141 3.12 20.37 2.89
N LYS A 142 3.57 20.08 4.10
CA LYS A 142 3.52 18.73 4.69
C LYS A 142 2.26 18.61 5.54
N PRO A 143 1.58 17.46 5.57
CA PRO A 143 0.47 17.25 6.49
C PRO A 143 0.96 17.45 7.93
N ASP A 144 0.26 18.29 8.70
CA ASP A 144 0.64 18.64 10.08
C ASP A 144 0.70 17.37 10.95
N PRO A 145 1.82 17.10 11.66
CA PRO A 145 1.95 15.93 12.54
C PRO A 145 0.84 15.85 13.59
N VAL A 146 0.28 16.98 14.05
CA VAL A 146 -0.83 17.00 15.02
C VAL A 146 -2.12 16.46 14.38
N VAL A 147 -2.39 16.81 13.13
CA VAL A 147 -3.53 16.30 12.36
C VAL A 147 -3.38 14.81 12.12
N LEU A 148 -2.19 14.36 11.70
CA LEU A 148 -1.90 12.93 11.51
C LEU A 148 -2.09 12.12 12.79
N GLN A 149 -1.60 12.61 13.93
CA GLN A 149 -1.80 11.95 15.23
C GLN A 149 -3.28 11.90 15.62
N GLY A 150 -4.05 12.96 15.32
CA GLY A 150 -5.49 13.00 15.52
C GLY A 150 -6.22 11.94 14.70
N ILE A 151 -5.89 11.82 13.40
CA ILE A 151 -6.44 10.79 12.51
C ILE A 151 -6.05 9.39 12.99
N ILE A 152 -4.79 9.16 13.37
CA ILE A 152 -4.32 7.87 13.90
C ILE A 152 -5.07 7.49 15.17
N ARG A 153 -5.29 8.43 16.09
CA ARG A 153 -6.07 8.19 17.32
C ARG A 153 -7.51 7.80 16.99
N SER A 154 -8.17 8.56 16.13
CA SER A 154 -9.54 8.29 15.70
C SER A 154 -9.69 6.93 15.00
N LEU A 155 -8.80 6.62 14.05
CA LEU A 155 -8.79 5.33 13.35
C LEU A 155 -8.51 4.16 14.31
N LYS A 156 -7.63 4.35 15.30
CA LYS A 156 -7.36 3.33 16.34
C LYS A 156 -8.58 3.11 17.22
N GLU A 157 -9.30 4.17 17.60
CA GLU A 157 -10.54 4.07 18.37
C GLU A 157 -11.63 3.34 17.58
N GLU A 158 -11.80 3.65 16.29
CA GLU A 158 -12.80 2.99 15.44
C GLU A 158 -12.45 1.52 15.17
N LEU A 159 -11.18 1.18 14.95
CA LEU A 159 -10.71 -0.20 14.89
C LEU A 159 -10.93 -0.95 16.21
N GLY A 160 -10.73 -0.28 17.34
CA GLY A 160 -11.02 -0.82 18.67
C GLY A 160 -12.50 -1.13 18.83
N ARG A 161 -13.38 -0.21 18.39
CA ARG A 161 -14.84 -0.36 18.41
C ARG A 161 -15.31 -1.54 17.57
N LEU A 162 -14.81 -1.66 16.33
CA LEU A 162 -15.19 -2.73 15.40
C LEU A 162 -14.64 -4.09 15.82
N ARG A 163 -13.41 -4.17 16.35
CA ARG A 163 -12.86 -5.42 16.91
C ARG A 163 -13.55 -5.85 18.19
N GLY A 164 -14.02 -4.91 19.00
CA GLY A 164 -14.79 -5.18 20.22
C GLY A 164 -16.16 -5.82 19.93
N LEU A 165 -16.76 -5.51 18.78
CA LEU A 165 -18.07 -6.03 18.38
C LEU A 165 -18.03 -7.38 17.64
N SER A 166 -16.91 -7.75 17.00
CA SER A 166 -16.87 -8.89 16.06
C SER A 166 -16.02 -10.09 16.48
N GLY A 167 -15.27 -10.06 17.58
CA GLY A 167 -14.37 -11.19 17.90
C GLY A 167 -13.99 -11.38 19.37
N GLY A 168 -14.62 -10.63 20.29
CA GLY A 168 -14.25 -10.64 21.70
C GLY A 168 -15.21 -11.37 22.64
N GLN A 169 -16.50 -11.46 22.30
CA GLN A 169 -17.52 -12.04 23.19
C GLN A 169 -17.61 -13.56 23.04
N ASP A 170 -17.79 -14.08 21.81
CA ASP A 170 -17.98 -15.52 21.60
C ASP A 170 -16.80 -16.40 22.06
N ALA A 171 -15.56 -15.92 21.92
CA ALA A 171 -14.37 -16.66 22.33
C ALA A 171 -14.09 -16.59 23.84
N ARG A 172 -14.50 -15.49 24.51
CA ARG A 172 -14.32 -15.33 25.96
C ARG A 172 -15.41 -16.05 26.73
N ASP A 173 -16.65 -16.02 26.23
CA ASP A 173 -17.76 -16.72 26.86
C ASP A 173 -17.59 -18.24 26.73
N ALA A 174 -17.19 -18.76 25.56
CA ALA A 174 -16.95 -20.19 25.38
C ALA A 174 -15.78 -20.74 26.24
N ARG A 175 -14.78 -19.89 26.56
CA ARG A 175 -13.68 -20.27 27.45
C ARG A 175 -14.10 -20.24 28.91
N ASN A 176 -14.86 -19.22 29.31
CA ASN A 176 -15.31 -19.05 30.69
C ASN A 176 -16.29 -20.16 31.09
N THR A 177 -17.20 -20.58 30.19
CA THR A 177 -18.15 -21.68 30.44
C THR A 177 -17.45 -23.04 30.58
N ARG A 178 -16.38 -23.29 29.80
CA ARG A 178 -15.58 -24.52 29.93
C ARG A 178 -14.76 -24.53 31.22
N GLU A 179 -14.24 -23.38 31.63
CA GLU A 179 -13.46 -23.26 32.87
C GLU A 179 -14.34 -23.45 34.12
N THR A 180 -15.61 -23.02 34.10
CA THR A 180 -16.58 -23.30 35.18
C THR A 180 -17.03 -24.77 35.22
N GLU A 181 -17.30 -25.40 34.08
CA GLU A 181 -17.62 -26.84 34.03
C GLU A 181 -16.48 -27.72 34.56
N ILE A 182 -15.23 -27.39 34.21
CA ILE A 182 -14.03 -28.11 34.69
C ILE A 182 -13.84 -27.95 36.20
N TRP A 183 -14.16 -26.78 36.76
CA TRP A 183 -14.11 -26.55 38.20
C TRP A 183 -15.13 -27.40 38.96
N HIS A 184 -16.37 -27.46 38.50
CA HIS A 184 -17.41 -28.28 39.13
C HIS A 184 -17.10 -29.78 39.04
N LEU A 185 -16.58 -30.26 37.90
CA LEU A 185 -16.14 -31.66 37.75
C LEU A 185 -14.97 -31.99 38.71
N ARG A 186 -14.05 -31.04 38.92
CA ARG A 186 -12.94 -31.20 39.85
C ARG A 186 -13.40 -31.20 41.31
N GLU A 187 -14.41 -30.41 41.67
CA GLU A 187 -14.92 -30.36 43.03
C GLU A 187 -15.65 -31.66 43.42
N HIS A 188 -16.39 -32.28 42.48
CA HIS A 188 -17.02 -33.59 42.68
C HIS A 188 -16.02 -34.76 42.67
N ALA A 189 -14.90 -34.65 41.93
CA ALA A 189 -13.87 -35.69 41.89
C ALA A 189 -13.01 -35.78 43.17
N TRP A 190 -12.97 -34.72 43.98
CA TRP A 190 -12.14 -34.67 45.20
C TRP A 190 -12.90 -35.00 46.50
N SER A 191 -14.23 -35.12 46.48
CA SER A 191 -15.01 -35.62 47.64
C SER A 191 -15.18 -37.16 47.67
N GLY A 192 -14.62 -37.88 46.69
CA GLY A 192 -14.74 -39.35 46.61
C GLY A 192 -13.46 -40.15 46.86
N ALA A 193 -12.35 -39.50 47.21
CA ALA A 193 -11.03 -40.13 47.24
C ALA A 193 -10.46 -40.35 48.65
N ASP A 194 -11.30 -40.38 49.69
CA ASP A 194 -10.92 -40.84 51.02
C ASP A 194 -10.94 -42.38 51.08
N GLY A 195 -9.90 -43.03 50.56
CA GLY A 195 -9.76 -44.47 50.79
C GLY A 195 -8.83 -45.28 49.88
N TRP A 196 -7.89 -44.68 49.15
CA TRP A 196 -6.97 -45.44 48.29
C TRP A 196 -5.53 -45.21 48.71
N SER A 197 -4.94 -46.20 49.38
CA SER A 197 -3.53 -46.20 49.80
C SER A 197 -2.60 -46.20 48.58
N SER A 198 -1.48 -45.48 48.69
CA SER A 198 -0.53 -45.12 47.62
C SER A 198 0.15 -46.28 46.87
N HIS A 199 -0.19 -47.54 47.17
CA HIS A 199 0.33 -48.73 46.50
C HIS A 199 -0.58 -49.29 45.38
N SER A 200 -1.78 -48.74 45.17
CA SER A 200 -2.68 -49.22 44.10
C SER A 200 -2.45 -48.55 42.74
N TRP A 201 -1.91 -47.32 42.71
CA TRP A 201 -1.74 -46.55 41.46
C TRP A 201 -0.61 -47.06 40.55
N LEU A 202 0.32 -47.87 41.07
CA LEU A 202 1.38 -48.48 40.25
C LEU A 202 1.01 -49.85 39.68
N SER A 203 -0.15 -50.43 40.06
CA SER A 203 -0.60 -51.73 39.54
C SER A 203 -1.50 -51.62 38.31
N MET A 204 -2.13 -50.47 38.05
CA MET A 204 -2.94 -50.28 36.83
C MET A 204 -2.13 -49.86 35.59
N SER A 205 -0.85 -49.50 35.76
CA SER A 205 0.00 -49.06 34.65
C SER A 205 0.86 -50.17 34.04
N LEU A 206 0.86 -51.37 34.62
CA LEU A 206 1.73 -52.50 34.21
C LEU A 206 0.98 -53.76 33.75
N GLU A 207 -0.35 -53.71 33.61
CA GLU A 207 -1.15 -54.88 33.20
C GLU A 207 -1.81 -54.73 31.80
N GLN A 208 -1.58 -53.59 31.12
CA GLN A 208 -2.09 -53.35 29.76
C GLN A 208 -1.02 -53.44 28.65
N VAL A 209 0.23 -53.73 29.00
CA VAL A 209 1.36 -53.82 28.04
C VAL A 209 1.68 -55.27 27.62
N GLU A 210 1.10 -56.30 28.26
CA GLU A 210 1.63 -57.67 28.12
C GLU A 210 0.60 -58.79 27.88
N LYS A 211 -0.40 -58.55 27.02
CA LYS A 211 -1.05 -59.60 26.20
C LYS A 211 -1.29 -59.00 24.82
N GLY A 212 -0.50 -59.36 23.80
CA GLY A 212 -0.55 -60.69 23.18
C GLY A 212 -1.57 -60.61 22.03
N VAL A 213 -1.13 -60.27 20.83
CA VAL A 213 -0.82 -61.24 19.74
C VAL A 213 -2.08 -61.88 19.13
N ALA A 214 -2.12 -61.84 17.78
CA ALA A 214 -3.09 -62.39 16.82
C ALA A 214 -4.22 -61.41 16.41
N GLY A 215 -4.42 -61.05 15.15
CA GLY A 215 -3.80 -61.47 13.90
C GLY A 215 -4.59 -60.92 12.71
N THR A 216 -3.89 -60.75 11.58
CA THR A 216 -4.37 -60.72 10.17
C THR A 216 -5.36 -59.61 9.75
N ASP A 217 -5.46 -59.18 8.50
CA ASP A 217 -4.62 -59.13 7.31
C ASP A 217 -5.54 -58.45 6.27
N ARG A 218 -5.15 -57.30 5.71
CA ARG A 218 -5.33 -56.97 4.29
C ARG A 218 -4.84 -55.55 3.96
N SER A 219 -3.68 -55.53 3.31
CA SER A 219 -3.18 -54.57 2.32
C SER A 219 -4.14 -54.46 1.09
N PRO A 220 -3.85 -53.69 0.02
CA PRO A 220 -2.72 -52.78 -0.28
C PRO A 220 -3.22 -51.39 -0.76
N GLY A 221 -2.43 -50.40 -1.16
CA GLY A 221 -1.01 -50.18 -1.48
C GLY A 221 -0.87 -48.67 -1.76
N GLY A 222 0.26 -48.03 -1.44
CA GLY A 222 1.37 -47.78 -2.40
C GLY A 222 1.01 -46.59 -3.30
N SER A 223 1.79 -45.55 -3.53
CA SER A 223 3.22 -45.19 -3.44
C SER A 223 3.25 -43.70 -3.85
N GLY A 224 4.20 -42.84 -3.53
CA GLY A 224 5.54 -42.99 -3.00
C GLY A 224 6.23 -41.62 -3.03
N GLU A 225 7.39 -41.59 -2.38
CA GLU A 225 8.60 -40.80 -2.69
C GLU A 225 8.52 -39.27 -2.77
N GLY A 226 9.44 -38.50 -2.18
CA GLY A 226 10.69 -38.85 -1.54
C GLY A 226 11.65 -37.65 -1.61
N VAL A 227 12.33 -37.41 -0.48
CA VAL A 227 13.78 -37.17 -0.35
C VAL A 227 14.42 -36.16 -1.32
N GLY A 228 15.13 -35.11 -0.92
CA GLY A 228 16.00 -34.93 0.23
C GLY A 228 17.12 -33.98 -0.25
N GLN A 229 17.54 -33.03 0.59
CA GLN A 229 18.70 -33.14 1.46
C GLN A 229 19.96 -32.42 0.92
N ARG A 230 20.55 -31.63 1.84
CA ARG A 230 21.97 -31.29 2.01
C ARG A 230 22.47 -29.93 1.49
N ASN A 231 22.69 -29.04 2.48
CA ASN A 231 23.96 -28.41 2.83
C ASN A 231 25.02 -28.25 1.72
N SER A 232 25.55 -27.03 1.56
CA SER A 232 26.89 -26.70 2.07
C SER A 232 27.33 -25.27 1.73
N MET A 233 27.98 -24.65 2.73
CA MET A 233 29.14 -23.75 2.67
C MET A 233 29.07 -22.36 2.04
N CYS A 234 29.24 -21.40 2.94
CA CYS A 234 29.93 -20.13 2.76
C CYS A 234 31.29 -20.29 2.05
N LYS A 235 31.58 -19.39 1.10
CA LYS A 235 32.93 -18.97 0.76
C LYS A 235 32.97 -17.46 0.60
N ILE A 236 33.69 -16.84 1.54
CA ILE A 236 34.19 -15.48 1.51
C ILE A 236 35.41 -15.48 0.59
N HIS A 237 35.51 -14.54 -0.35
CA HIS A 237 36.77 -14.19 -1.01
C HIS A 237 37.01 -12.69 -0.90
N VAL A 238 38.23 -12.37 -0.47
CA VAL A 238 38.76 -11.03 -0.18
C VAL A 238 40.00 -10.82 -1.05
N LEU A 239 40.04 -9.68 -1.73
CA LEU A 239 41.16 -8.81 -2.16
C LEU A 239 42.24 -9.24 -3.18
N GLY A 240 42.57 -8.23 -4.03
CA GLY A 240 43.88 -7.95 -4.63
C GLY A 240 43.84 -7.90 -6.18
N GLY A 241 44.30 -6.89 -6.92
CA GLY A 241 45.09 -5.70 -6.61
C GLY A 241 45.32 -4.85 -7.89
N MET A 242 45.96 -3.70 -7.70
CA MET A 242 46.33 -2.67 -8.70
C MET A 242 47.26 -3.17 -9.81
N GLN A 243 47.07 -2.70 -11.05
CA GLN A 243 47.98 -1.78 -11.76
C GLN A 243 47.30 -1.18 -12.99
#